data_AF-I4A5T0-F1
#
_entry.id   AF-I4A5T0-F1
#
_cell.length_a   1.000
_cell.length_b   1.000
_cell.length_c   1.000
_cell.angle_alpha   90.00
_cell.angle_beta   90.00
_cell.angle_gamma   90.00
#
_symmetry.space_group_name_H-M   'P 1'
#
loop_
_entity.id
_entity.type
_entity.pdbx_description
1 polymer ?
#
loop_
_entity_poly.entity_id
_entity_poly.type
_entity_poly.pdbx_seq_one_letter_code
_entity_poly.pdbx_strand_id
1 'polypeptide(L)'
;MLKRSLALISCLLSLTLLGCSSPIQTGNSSQEVNVIIYEADTSSTFTNEIISSMKDPLTARFKSLGFESIVINQAANQVRVELTPSNPDIKQIAEIVGKPNRFKLVGPNNEIILFEKDLISATPCMDETYKTFEVRFTDEAEKKLETATQKLIGQRVSFYLDDRQLANLLVANPISGEGIQVPGSATVQEAKILTAV
;
A
#
# COMPACT_ATOMS: atom_id res chain seq x y z
N MET A 1 -34.94 -0.18 6.30
CA MET A 1 -34.00 -0.96 5.47
C MET A 1 -32.89 -0.04 5.01
N LEU A 2 -31.80 -0.04 5.76
CA LEU A 2 -30.73 0.95 5.65
C LEU A 2 -29.85 0.61 4.43
N LYS A 3 -29.75 1.55 3.48
CA LYS A 3 -28.74 1.55 2.41
C LYS A 3 -27.34 1.60 3.05
N ARG A 4 -26.80 0.46 3.48
CA ARG A 4 -25.38 0.29 3.78
C ARG A 4 -24.65 0.04 2.46
N SER A 5 -24.62 1.08 1.64
CA SER A 5 -23.96 1.08 0.34
C SER A 5 -22.51 1.54 0.52
N LEU A 6 -21.58 0.65 0.20
CA LEU A 6 -20.31 1.00 -0.46
C LEU A 6 -19.25 1.86 0.26
N ALA A 7 -19.18 1.87 1.59
CA ALA A 7 -18.12 2.58 2.33
C ALA A 7 -17.20 1.65 3.15
N LEU A 8 -16.90 0.46 2.64
CA LEU A 8 -15.98 -0.50 3.28
C LEU A 8 -14.65 -0.64 2.53
N ILE A 9 -14.39 0.23 1.55
CA ILE A 9 -13.21 0.16 0.69
C ILE A 9 -12.17 1.15 1.23
N SER A 10 -11.03 0.60 1.69
CA SER A 10 -9.80 1.32 2.06
C SER A 10 -9.84 2.20 3.33
N CYS A 11 -10.08 1.60 4.49
CA CYS A 11 -9.74 2.25 5.76
C CYS A 11 -8.58 1.52 6.45
N LEU A 12 -7.42 1.45 5.78
CA LEU A 12 -6.20 1.43 6.59
C LEU A 12 -6.01 2.85 7.09
N LEU A 13 -6.37 3.04 8.35
CA LEU A 13 -6.27 4.29 9.05
C LEU A 13 -4.79 4.66 9.15
N SER A 14 -4.46 5.92 8.90
CA SER A 14 -3.09 6.42 9.01
C SER A 14 -2.52 6.11 10.39
N LEU A 15 -1.45 5.34 10.44
CA LEU A 15 -0.70 5.06 11.67
C LEU A 15 0.44 6.06 11.77
N THR A 16 0.51 6.76 12.90
CA THR A 16 1.62 7.66 13.19
C THR A 16 2.74 6.87 13.84
N LEU A 17 3.95 6.96 13.29
CA LEU A 17 5.13 6.35 13.89
C LEU A 17 5.54 7.15 15.13
N LEU A 18 5.40 6.57 16.32
CA LEU A 18 5.85 7.18 17.58
C LEU A 18 7.34 6.94 17.85
N GLY A 19 7.86 5.79 17.39
CA GLY A 19 9.25 5.46 17.58
C GLY A 19 9.65 4.11 16.99
N CYS A 20 10.94 4.01 16.68
CA CYS A 20 11.64 2.76 16.40
C CYS A 20 12.79 2.64 17.40
N SER A 21 13.00 1.47 17.98
CA SER A 21 14.22 1.19 18.73
C SER A 21 15.20 0.38 17.88
N SER A 22 16.49 0.65 18.09
CA SER A 22 17.61 -0.20 17.67
C SER A 22 17.46 -1.61 18.24
N PRO A 23 18.12 -2.62 17.64
CA PRO A 23 17.91 -4.01 17.99
C PRO A 23 18.11 -4.29 19.48
N ILE A 24 17.11 -4.94 20.08
CA ILE A 24 17.14 -5.38 21.48
C ILE A 24 17.39 -6.89 21.47
N GLN A 25 18.33 -7.38 22.29
CA GLN A 25 18.45 -8.81 22.53
C GLN A 25 17.27 -9.26 23.38
N THR A 26 16.43 -10.16 22.85
CA THR A 26 15.37 -10.81 23.62
C THR A 26 15.96 -12.02 24.35
N GLY A 27 15.56 -12.21 25.61
CA GLY A 27 16.19 -13.11 26.58
C GLY A 27 16.76 -14.43 26.02
N ASN A 28 18.03 -14.70 26.35
CA ASN A 28 18.83 -15.87 25.96
C ASN A 28 18.94 -16.21 24.47
N SER A 29 18.50 -15.33 23.56
CA SER A 29 18.74 -15.49 22.13
C SER A 29 19.58 -14.34 21.58
N SER A 30 20.57 -14.65 20.73
CA SER A 30 21.37 -13.65 20.01
C SER A 30 20.59 -12.98 18.87
N GLN A 31 19.26 -13.08 18.85
CA GLN A 31 18.44 -12.53 17.77
C GLN A 31 18.12 -11.07 18.05
N GLU A 32 18.71 -10.21 17.24
CA GLU A 32 18.42 -8.79 17.16
C GLU A 32 17.05 -8.57 16.50
N VAL A 33 16.12 -7.94 17.23
CA VAL A 33 14.79 -7.59 16.71
C VAL A 33 14.61 -6.08 16.64
N ASN A 34 14.02 -5.56 15.56
CA ASN A 34 13.55 -4.18 15.58
C ASN A 34 12.19 -4.09 16.26
N VAL A 35 11.96 -3.03 17.03
CA VAL A 35 10.66 -2.73 17.62
C VAL A 35 10.15 -1.42 17.04
N ILE A 36 8.93 -1.46 16.52
CA ILE A 36 8.18 -0.31 16.02
C ILE A 36 6.98 -0.09 16.93
N ILE A 37 6.70 1.17 17.26
CA ILE A 37 5.47 1.57 17.95
C ILE A 37 4.70 2.52 17.04
N TYR A 38 3.54 2.07 16.60
CA TYR A 38 2.56 2.90 15.92
C TYR A 38 1.47 3.36 16.88
N GLU A 39 0.95 4.56 16.65
CA GLU A 39 -0.27 5.07 17.27
C GLU A 39 -1.31 5.36 16.20
N ALA A 40 -2.54 4.96 16.51
CA ALA A 40 -3.67 5.11 15.61
C ALA A 40 -4.30 6.51 15.76
N ASP A 41 -4.62 7.19 14.64
CA ASP A 41 -5.13 8.57 14.65
C ASP A 41 -6.53 8.68 15.28
N THR A 42 -6.58 9.09 16.54
CA THR A 42 -7.78 9.11 17.43
C THR A 42 -9.00 9.95 16.98
N SER A 43 -8.99 10.55 15.79
CA SER A 43 -9.97 11.55 15.34
C SER A 43 -11.37 11.04 14.95
N SER A 44 -11.62 9.72 14.87
CA SER A 44 -13.01 9.19 14.88
C SER A 44 -13.04 7.73 15.37
N THR A 45 -13.93 7.44 16.33
CA THR A 45 -14.20 6.11 16.97
C THR A 45 -13.16 5.03 16.69
N PHE A 46 -12.00 5.17 17.32
CA PHE A 46 -10.95 4.17 17.27
C PHE A 46 -11.26 3.04 18.26
N THR A 47 -11.97 2.02 17.80
CA THR A 47 -12.29 0.86 18.63
C THR A 47 -11.13 -0.13 18.62
N ASN A 48 -11.06 -0.96 19.67
CA ASN A 48 -10.13 -2.08 19.70
C ASN A 48 -10.29 -3.02 18.48
N GLU A 49 -11.50 -3.10 17.91
CA GLU A 49 -11.80 -3.90 16.71
C GLU A 49 -11.10 -3.34 15.48
N ILE A 50 -11.13 -2.02 15.27
CA ILE A 50 -10.43 -1.36 14.17
C ILE A 50 -8.92 -1.57 14.32
N ILE A 51 -8.39 -1.44 15.54
CA ILE A 51 -6.96 -1.67 15.78
C ILE A 51 -6.57 -3.13 15.51
N SER A 52 -7.41 -4.08 15.91
CA SER A 52 -7.18 -5.49 15.61
C SER A 52 -7.24 -5.78 14.11
N SER A 53 -8.09 -5.08 13.35
CA SER A 53 -8.19 -5.26 11.89
C SER A 53 -6.95 -4.82 11.13
N MET A 54 -6.07 -4.02 11.73
CA MET A 54 -4.80 -3.60 11.11
C MET A 54 -3.70 -4.68 11.21
N LYS A 55 -3.87 -5.72 12.03
CA LYS A 55 -2.85 -6.77 12.21
C LYS A 55 -2.55 -7.50 10.90
N ASP A 56 -3.58 -7.91 10.17
CA ASP A 56 -3.39 -8.71 8.96
C ASP A 56 -2.75 -7.88 7.83
N PRO A 57 -3.23 -6.65 7.52
CA PRO A 57 -2.57 -5.81 6.52
C PRO A 57 -1.13 -5.46 6.89
N LEU A 58 -0.84 -5.09 8.15
CA LEU A 58 0.53 -4.81 8.58
C LEU A 58 1.43 -6.04 8.43
N THR A 59 0.93 -7.21 8.83
CA THR A 59 1.67 -8.47 8.68
C THR A 59 1.97 -8.77 7.21
N ALA A 60 0.98 -8.63 6.33
CA ALA A 60 1.15 -8.86 4.90
C ALA A 60 2.23 -7.93 4.30
N ARG A 61 2.21 -6.65 4.69
CA ARG A 61 3.17 -5.64 4.20
C ARG A 61 4.59 -5.90 4.67
N PHE A 62 4.79 -6.21 5.95
CA PHE A 62 6.11 -6.58 6.44
C PHE A 62 6.62 -7.87 5.78
N LYS A 63 5.76 -8.86 5.58
CA LYS A 63 6.12 -10.08 4.83
C LYS A 63 6.54 -9.78 3.39
N SER A 64 5.83 -8.90 2.67
CA SER A 64 6.19 -8.55 1.29
C SER A 64 7.52 -7.78 1.19
N LEU A 65 7.96 -7.18 2.31
CA LEU A 65 9.27 -6.55 2.44
C LEU A 65 10.38 -7.51 2.93
N GLY A 66 10.06 -8.78 3.20
CA GLY A 66 11.02 -9.82 3.54
C GLY A 66 11.21 -10.09 5.04
N PHE A 67 10.34 -9.56 5.89
CA PHE A 67 10.33 -9.93 7.31
C PHE A 67 9.64 -11.29 7.51
N GLU A 68 10.27 -12.17 8.29
CA GLU A 68 9.81 -13.54 8.47
C GLU A 68 8.98 -13.69 9.76
N SER A 69 9.48 -13.10 10.84
CA SER A 69 8.80 -13.07 12.13
C SER A 69 8.25 -11.67 12.38
N ILE A 70 6.92 -11.60 12.56
CA ILE A 70 6.21 -10.37 12.87
C ILE A 70 5.33 -10.64 14.08
N VAL A 71 5.63 -10.00 15.20
CA VAL A 71 4.81 -10.07 16.42
C VAL A 71 4.12 -8.73 16.60
N ILE A 72 2.78 -8.73 16.49
CA ILE A 72 1.97 -7.52 16.64
C ILE A 72 1.15 -7.60 17.93
N ASN A 73 1.51 -6.73 18.87
CA ASN A 73 0.79 -6.55 20.13
C ASN A 73 0.05 -5.22 20.13
N GLN A 74 -1.18 -5.22 20.64
CA GLN A 74 -1.99 -4.02 20.79
C GLN A 74 -2.09 -3.65 22.28
N ALA A 75 -1.92 -2.36 22.58
CA ALA A 75 -2.17 -1.82 23.91
C ALA A 75 -2.86 -0.46 23.76
N ALA A 76 -4.11 -0.37 24.21
CA ALA A 76 -4.96 0.83 24.00
C ALA A 76 -4.97 1.24 22.51
N ASN A 77 -4.50 2.44 22.20
CA ASN A 77 -4.41 3.02 20.85
C ASN A 77 -3.06 2.77 20.15
N GLN A 78 -2.21 1.92 20.72
CA GLN A 78 -0.88 1.62 20.19
C GLN A 78 -0.80 0.20 19.61
N VAL A 79 -0.03 0.09 18.54
CA VAL A 79 0.35 -1.17 17.90
C VAL A 79 1.86 -1.29 17.98
N ARG A 80 2.33 -2.24 18.77
CA ARG A 80 3.75 -2.58 18.90
C ARG A 80 4.06 -3.75 17.97
N VAL A 81 5.01 -3.54 17.07
CA VAL A 81 5.45 -4.54 16.09
C VAL A 81 6.90 -4.90 16.37
N GLU A 82 7.18 -6.19 16.57
CA GLU A 82 8.54 -6.72 16.62
C GLU A 82 8.83 -7.46 15.31
N LEU A 83 10.02 -7.22 14.75
CA LEU A 83 10.40 -7.69 13.42
C LEU A 83 11.75 -8.39 13.40
N THR A 84 11.81 -9.49 12.65
CA THR A 84 13.04 -10.24 12.35
C THR A 84 13.08 -10.61 10.85
N PRO A 85 14.25 -10.51 10.19
CA PRO A 85 15.55 -10.05 10.70
C PRO A 85 15.60 -8.56 11.00
N SER A 86 16.58 -8.15 11.82
CA SER A 86 16.87 -6.74 12.04
C SER A 86 17.25 -6.06 10.71
N ASN A 87 16.73 -4.86 10.49
CA ASN A 87 16.99 -4.04 9.33
C ASN A 87 17.42 -2.63 9.77
N PRO A 88 18.57 -2.10 9.30
CA PRO A 88 19.03 -0.78 9.67
C PRO A 88 18.10 0.36 9.20
N ASP A 89 17.35 0.14 8.12
CA ASP A 89 16.42 1.10 7.53
C ASP A 89 15.00 1.02 8.13
N ILE A 90 14.85 0.40 9.31
CA ILE A 90 13.53 0.11 9.89
C ILE A 90 12.65 1.35 10.03
N LYS A 91 13.22 2.52 10.28
CA LYS A 91 12.47 3.77 10.39
C LYS A 91 11.75 4.10 9.08
N GLN A 92 12.46 4.03 7.95
CA GLN A 92 11.89 4.32 6.64
C GLN A 92 10.85 3.25 6.24
N ILE A 93 11.15 1.99 6.53
CA ILE A 93 10.21 0.88 6.31
C ILE A 93 8.92 1.11 7.12
N ALA A 94 9.07 1.47 8.41
CA ALA A 94 7.95 1.70 9.29
C ALA A 94 7.04 2.84 8.81
N GLU A 95 7.64 3.94 8.33
CA GLU A 95 6.92 5.07 7.74
C GLU A 95 6.14 4.67 6.48
N ILE A 96 6.70 3.80 5.64
CA ILE A 96 6.03 3.33 4.41
C ILE A 96 4.89 2.37 4.75
N VAL A 97 5.12 1.41 5.65
CA VAL A 97 4.13 0.39 6.04
C VAL A 97 2.94 1.00 6.80
N GLY A 98 3.17 2.03 7.61
CA GLY A 98 2.13 2.71 8.39
C GLY A 98 1.20 3.63 7.58
N LYS A 99 1.54 3.94 6.33
CA LYS A 99 0.67 4.73 5.44
C LYS A 99 -0.52 3.93 4.93
N PRO A 100 -1.62 4.58 4.53
CA PRO A 100 -2.74 3.88 3.90
C PRO A 100 -2.34 3.17 2.60
N ASN A 101 -1.48 3.80 1.79
CA ASN A 101 -1.02 3.31 0.47
C ASN A 101 -2.19 3.06 -0.49
N ARG A 102 -3.13 4.03 -0.56
CA ARG A 102 -4.32 3.95 -1.42
C ARG A 102 -3.94 4.17 -2.87
N PHE A 103 -3.95 3.11 -3.66
CA PHE A 103 -3.73 3.22 -5.10
C PHE A 103 -5.01 3.63 -5.81
N LYS A 104 -4.92 4.60 -6.72
CA LYS A 104 -6.04 4.98 -7.60
C LYS A 104 -5.56 5.23 -9.01
N LEU A 105 -6.35 4.75 -9.97
CA LEU A 105 -6.27 5.18 -11.36
C LEU A 105 -7.48 6.06 -11.65
N VAL A 106 -7.23 7.30 -12.05
CA VAL A 106 -8.29 8.27 -12.34
C VAL A 106 -8.23 8.76 -13.78
N GLY A 107 -9.40 9.00 -14.35
CA GLY A 107 -9.57 9.68 -15.62
C GLY A 107 -9.65 11.19 -15.45
N PRO A 108 -10.07 11.91 -16.51
CA PRO A 108 -10.36 13.34 -16.46
C PRO A 108 -11.35 13.69 -15.34
N ASN A 109 -11.22 14.89 -14.77
CA ASN A 109 -12.08 15.37 -13.67
C ASN A 109 -12.05 14.49 -12.40
N ASN A 110 -10.97 13.72 -12.18
CA ASN A 110 -10.78 12.83 -11.03
C ASN A 110 -11.81 11.69 -10.94
N GLU A 111 -12.38 11.26 -12.07
CA GLU A 111 -13.24 10.07 -12.09
C GLU A 111 -12.42 8.81 -11.79
N ILE A 112 -12.78 8.07 -10.73
CA ILE A 112 -12.07 6.85 -10.34
C ILE A 112 -12.40 5.71 -11.32
N ILE A 113 -11.37 5.23 -12.01
CA ILE A 113 -11.45 4.09 -12.93
C ILE A 113 -11.19 2.80 -12.14
N LEU A 114 -10.06 2.71 -11.44
CA LEU A 114 -9.66 1.55 -10.62
C LEU A 114 -9.07 1.99 -9.28
N PHE A 115 -9.06 1.06 -8.32
CA PHE A 115 -8.52 1.26 -6.97
C PHE A 115 -7.74 0.04 -6.49
N GLU A 116 -7.13 0.11 -5.32
CA GLU A 116 -6.14 -0.88 -4.85
C GLU A 116 -6.65 -2.34 -4.85
N LYS A 117 -7.93 -2.59 -4.55
CA LYS A 117 -8.50 -3.95 -4.56
C LYS A 117 -8.46 -4.62 -5.93
N ASP A 118 -8.33 -3.82 -6.99
CA ASP A 118 -8.38 -4.27 -8.37
C ASP A 118 -6.99 -4.78 -8.81
N LEU A 119 -5.94 -4.55 -8.01
CA LEU A 119 -4.56 -4.98 -8.27
C LEU A 119 -4.36 -6.46 -7.94
N ILE A 120 -3.68 -7.17 -8.83
CA ILE A 120 -3.11 -8.50 -8.59
C ILE A 120 -1.66 -8.37 -8.11
N SER A 121 -0.87 -7.55 -8.79
CA SER A 121 0.55 -7.36 -8.47
C SER A 121 1.02 -5.95 -8.82
N ALA A 122 2.06 -5.51 -8.13
CA ALA A 122 2.82 -4.30 -8.45
C ALA A 122 4.30 -4.61 -8.29
N THR A 123 5.00 -4.75 -9.41
CA THR A 123 6.41 -5.16 -9.43
C THR A 123 7.28 -4.00 -9.91
N PRO A 124 8.26 -3.54 -9.11
CA PRO A 124 9.22 -2.56 -9.59
C PRO A 124 10.05 -3.17 -10.72
N CYS A 125 10.10 -2.48 -11.85
CA CYS A 125 10.98 -2.81 -12.97
C CYS A 125 12.23 -1.96 -12.83
N MET A 126 13.40 -2.61 -12.77
CA MET A 126 14.67 -1.91 -12.81
C MET A 126 14.99 -1.58 -14.26
N ASP A 127 14.57 -0.41 -14.72
CA ASP A 127 15.18 0.23 -15.87
C ASP A 127 16.24 1.22 -15.31
N GLU A 128 17.48 1.12 -15.78
CA GLU A 128 18.62 1.92 -15.32
C GLU A 128 18.38 3.43 -15.44
N THR A 129 17.41 3.84 -16.27
CA THR A 129 17.10 5.25 -16.55
C THR A 129 15.82 5.73 -15.85
N TYR A 130 14.85 4.86 -15.59
CA TYR A 130 13.54 5.24 -15.08
C TYR A 130 13.02 4.26 -14.02
N LYS A 131 12.44 4.79 -12.93
CA LYS A 131 11.70 3.98 -11.96
C LYS A 131 10.34 3.62 -12.59
N THR A 132 10.29 2.51 -13.33
CA THR A 132 9.04 1.95 -13.83
C THR A 132 8.54 0.87 -12.88
N PHE A 133 7.23 0.67 -12.81
CA PHE A 133 6.67 -0.49 -12.15
C PHE A 133 5.56 -1.07 -13.02
N GLU A 134 5.52 -2.39 -13.10
CA GLU A 134 4.45 -3.12 -13.76
C GLU A 134 3.33 -3.36 -12.77
N VAL A 135 2.12 -2.90 -13.08
CA VAL A 135 0.91 -3.26 -12.34
C VAL A 135 0.08 -4.24 -13.14
N ARG A 136 -0.44 -5.27 -12.48
CA ARG A 136 -1.43 -6.17 -13.05
C ARG A 136 -2.73 -6.02 -12.31
N PHE A 137 -3.83 -6.12 -13.05
CA PHE A 137 -5.18 -5.98 -12.50
C PHE A 137 -5.93 -7.30 -12.65
N THR A 138 -7.03 -7.45 -11.91
CA THR A 138 -7.94 -8.58 -12.11
C THR A 138 -8.59 -8.53 -13.49
N ASP A 139 -8.99 -9.68 -14.03
CA ASP A 139 -9.67 -9.75 -15.34
C ASP A 139 -10.89 -8.81 -15.43
N GLU A 140 -11.64 -8.64 -14.33
CA GLU A 140 -12.77 -7.71 -14.26
C GLU A 140 -12.29 -6.26 -14.37
N ALA A 141 -11.23 -5.92 -13.66
CA ALA A 141 -10.63 -4.59 -13.67
C ALA A 141 -9.96 -4.25 -15.00
N GLU A 142 -9.31 -5.21 -15.66
CA GLU A 142 -8.74 -5.03 -17.00
C GLU A 142 -9.82 -4.70 -18.03
N LYS A 143 -10.95 -5.43 -18.03
CA LYS A 143 -12.10 -5.12 -18.89
C LYS A 143 -12.68 -3.74 -18.61
N LYS A 144 -12.79 -3.38 -17.33
CA LYS A 144 -13.26 -2.05 -16.91
C LYS A 144 -12.32 -0.96 -17.40
N LEU A 145 -11.01 -1.17 -17.28
CA LEU A 145 -9.99 -0.24 -17.72
C LEU A 145 -9.99 -0.06 -19.24
N GLU A 146 -10.06 -1.14 -20.01
CA GLU A 146 -10.13 -1.10 -21.46
C GLU A 146 -11.38 -0.31 -21.91
N THR A 147 -12.54 -0.64 -21.33
CA THR A 147 -13.82 0.05 -21.63
C THR A 147 -13.76 1.54 -21.30
N ALA A 148 -13.15 1.90 -20.17
CA ALA A 148 -12.99 3.29 -19.76
C ALA A 148 -12.05 4.03 -20.72
N THR A 149 -10.87 3.46 -20.99
CA THR A 149 -9.83 4.09 -21.81
C THR A 149 -10.21 4.22 -23.28
N GLN A 150 -11.08 3.35 -23.80
CA GLN A 150 -11.65 3.50 -25.15
C GLN A 150 -12.38 4.84 -25.34
N LYS A 151 -12.99 5.38 -24.28
CA LYS A 151 -13.65 6.70 -24.31
C LYS A 151 -12.70 7.86 -24.01
N LEU A 152 -11.48 7.56 -23.59
CA LEU A 152 -10.49 8.53 -23.14
C LEU A 152 -9.34 8.70 -24.14
N ILE A 153 -9.46 8.18 -25.36
CA ILE A 153 -8.44 8.37 -26.41
C ILE A 153 -8.17 9.88 -26.61
N GLY A 154 -6.89 10.25 -26.59
CA GLY A 154 -6.44 11.65 -26.66
C GLY A 154 -6.55 12.42 -25.33
N GLN A 155 -7.07 11.80 -24.27
CA GLN A 155 -7.15 12.36 -22.92
C GLN A 155 -6.12 11.69 -22.02
N ARG A 156 -5.92 12.26 -20.82
CA ARG A 156 -4.95 11.74 -19.87
C ARG A 156 -5.61 10.97 -18.73
N VAL A 157 -4.91 9.95 -18.26
CA VAL A 157 -5.22 9.20 -17.04
C VAL A 157 -4.05 9.34 -16.07
N SER A 158 -4.36 9.39 -14.78
CA SER A 158 -3.36 9.60 -13.73
C SER A 158 -3.37 8.50 -12.69
N PHE A 159 -2.18 8.06 -12.32
CA PHE A 159 -1.96 7.08 -11.27
C PHE A 159 -1.60 7.82 -9.99
N TYR A 160 -2.26 7.46 -8.89
CA TYR A 160 -2.05 8.05 -7.58
C TYR A 160 -1.72 6.97 -6.55
N LEU A 161 -0.85 7.33 -5.62
CA LEU A 161 -0.64 6.62 -4.37
C LEU A 161 -0.88 7.61 -3.22
N ASP A 162 -1.91 7.32 -2.43
CA ASP A 162 -2.53 8.28 -1.52
C ASP A 162 -2.90 9.56 -2.29
N ASP A 163 -2.31 10.70 -1.93
CA ASP A 163 -2.55 11.99 -2.59
C ASP A 163 -1.41 12.39 -3.55
N ARG A 164 -0.42 11.50 -3.74
CA ARG A 164 0.73 11.75 -4.61
C ARG A 164 0.50 11.16 -6.01
N GLN A 165 0.56 12.00 -7.04
CA GLN A 165 0.53 11.55 -8.43
C GLN A 165 1.83 10.81 -8.77
N LEU A 166 1.72 9.54 -9.10
CA LEU A 166 2.83 8.71 -9.56
C LEU A 166 3.14 8.94 -11.04
N ALA A 167 2.10 9.02 -11.86
CA ALA A 167 2.21 9.11 -13.32
C ALA A 167 0.99 9.82 -13.94
N ASN A 168 1.18 10.41 -15.13
CA ASN A 168 0.12 11.02 -15.92
C ASN A 168 0.29 10.75 -17.41
N LEU A 169 -0.45 9.78 -17.92
CA LEU A 169 -0.27 9.17 -19.23
C LEU A 169 -1.33 9.64 -20.21
N LEU A 170 -0.91 9.93 -21.44
CA LEU A 170 -1.83 10.16 -22.55
C LEU A 170 -2.34 8.80 -23.05
N VAL A 171 -3.66 8.63 -23.13
CA VAL A 171 -4.27 7.44 -23.70
C VAL A 171 -4.23 7.55 -25.22
N ALA A 172 -3.20 6.95 -25.82
CA ALA A 172 -3.07 6.89 -27.28
C ALA A 172 -3.97 5.81 -27.90
N ASN A 173 -4.12 4.69 -27.18
CA ASN A 173 -4.98 3.56 -27.53
C ASN A 173 -5.68 3.05 -26.26
N PRO A 174 -6.80 2.30 -26.37
CA PRO A 174 -7.36 1.59 -25.23
C PRO A 174 -6.28 0.77 -24.52
N ILE A 175 -6.24 0.86 -23.20
CA ILE A 175 -5.25 0.16 -22.38
C ILE A 175 -5.79 -1.24 -22.11
N SER A 176 -5.19 -2.24 -22.74
CA SER A 176 -5.48 -3.66 -22.55
C SER A 176 -4.18 -4.49 -22.59
N GLY A 177 -4.19 -5.68 -21.96
CA GLY A 177 -3.07 -6.62 -21.96
C GLY A 177 -2.55 -6.98 -20.57
N GLU A 178 -1.71 -8.01 -20.52
CA GLU A 178 -1.07 -8.51 -19.29
C GLU A 178 -0.02 -7.51 -18.80
N GLY A 179 -0.36 -6.73 -17.77
CA GLY A 179 0.58 -5.84 -17.10
C GLY A 179 0.77 -4.48 -17.78
N ILE A 180 0.58 -3.43 -17.00
CA ILE A 180 0.73 -2.04 -17.43
C ILE A 180 2.00 -1.48 -16.82
N GLN A 181 2.93 -1.04 -17.68
CA GLN A 181 4.10 -0.30 -17.23
C GLN A 181 3.71 1.14 -16.90
N VAL A 182 3.85 1.48 -15.63
CA VAL A 182 3.60 2.83 -15.13
C VAL A 182 4.96 3.48 -14.89
N PRO A 183 5.36 4.45 -15.74
CA PRO A 183 6.53 5.26 -15.44
C PRO A 183 6.19 6.17 -14.27
N GLY A 184 6.97 6.11 -13.18
CA GLY A 184 6.59 6.86 -12.00
C GLY A 184 7.65 7.04 -10.95
N SER A 185 7.22 7.56 -9.81
CA SER A 185 8.08 7.92 -8.68
C SER A 185 7.90 6.99 -7.47
N ALA A 186 7.24 5.84 -7.66
CA ALA A 186 7.09 4.85 -6.60
C ALA A 186 8.46 4.27 -6.22
N THR A 187 8.66 4.04 -4.94
CA THR A 187 9.81 3.29 -4.43
C THR A 187 9.59 1.79 -4.58
N VAL A 188 10.68 1.01 -4.52
CA VAL A 188 10.63 -0.46 -4.52
C VAL A 188 9.76 -0.97 -3.37
N GLN A 189 9.89 -0.38 -2.19
CA GLN A 189 9.14 -0.73 -1.00
C GLN A 189 7.64 -0.41 -1.17
N GLU A 190 7.29 0.78 -1.68
CA GLU A 190 5.90 1.14 -1.96
C GLU A 190 5.28 0.15 -2.95
N ALA A 191 5.95 -0.15 -4.08
CA ALA A 191 5.44 -1.11 -5.05
C ALA A 191 5.17 -2.49 -4.43
N LYS A 192 6.12 -3.01 -3.64
CA LYS A 192 5.99 -4.33 -2.97
C LYS A 192 4.83 -4.42 -1.98
N ILE A 193 4.38 -3.30 -1.41
CA ILE A 193 3.29 -3.32 -0.41
C ILE A 193 1.92 -2.96 -0.99
N LEU A 194 1.84 -2.49 -2.24
CA LEU A 194 0.56 -2.10 -2.86
C LEU A 194 -0.47 -3.23 -2.89
N THR A 195 -0.01 -4.47 -3.05
CA THR A 195 -0.87 -5.66 -3.09
C THR A 195 -0.86 -6.46 -1.80
N ALA A 196 -0.19 -5.94 -0.76
CA ALA A 196 -0.15 -6.54 0.56
C ALA A 196 -1.29 -5.94 1.41
N VAL A 197 -2.51 -6.43 1.15
CA VAL A 197 -3.76 -6.01 1.79
C VAL A 197 -4.53 -7.19 2.36
#